data_AF-M8BH17-F1
#
_entry.id   AF-M8BH17-F1
#
_cell.length_a   1.000
_cell.length_b   1.000
_cell.length_c   1.000
_cell.angle_alpha   90.00
_cell.angle_beta   90.00
_cell.angle_gamma   90.00
#
_symmetry.space_group_name_H-M   'P 1'
#
loop_
_entity.id
_entity.type
_entity.pdbx_description
1 polymer ?
#
loop_
_entity_poly.entity_id
_entity_poly.type
_entity_poly.pdbx_seq_one_letter_code
_entity_poly.pdbx_strand_id
1 'polypeptide(L)' 'MADEQWRVPMVVQELAASVKEPPSQYVLGEQNRLLVVDQMAESVPIIDLSRLAAADEADKLRAALQSWGLFQVIAF' A
#
# COMPACT_ATOMS: atom_id res chain seq x y z
N MET A 1 -1.86 -33.49 -14.23
CA MET A 1 -1.87 -33.19 -12.79
C MET A 1 -0.72 -32.22 -12.53
N ALA A 2 -0.97 -30.92 -12.72
CA ALA A 2 0.03 -29.84 -12.60
C ALA A 2 -0.30 -28.87 -11.44
N ASP A 3 -1.37 -29.16 -10.70
CA ASP A 3 -2.03 -28.23 -9.79
C ASP A 3 -1.44 -28.14 -8.38
N GLU A 4 -0.31 -28.78 -8.11
CA GLU A 4 0.26 -28.84 -6.73
C GLU A 4 1.74 -28.47 -6.64
N GLN A 5 2.33 -27.90 -7.70
CA GLN A 5 3.75 -27.49 -7.69
C GLN A 5 4.05 -26.27 -6.78
N TRP A 6 3.02 -25.55 -6.33
CA TRP A 6 3.11 -24.44 -5.36
C TRP A 6 3.13 -24.88 -3.88
N ARG A 7 3.04 -26.20 -3.59
CA ARG A 7 3.12 -26.72 -2.21
C ARG A 7 4.54 -26.76 -1.64
N VAL A 8 5.55 -26.55 -2.46
CA VAL A 8 6.91 -26.24 -1.99
C VAL A 8 6.91 -24.75 -1.60
N PRO A 9 7.43 -24.35 -0.43
CA PRO A 9 7.51 -22.94 -0.04
C PRO A 9 8.48 -22.19 -0.97
N MET A 10 7.99 -21.86 -2.15
CA MET A 10 8.62 -21.01 -3.14
C MET A 10 8.35 -19.56 -2.74
N VAL A 11 9.36 -18.70 -2.87
CA VAL A 11 9.17 -17.27 -2.61
C VAL A 11 8.20 -16.69 -3.64
N VAL A 12 7.34 -15.75 -3.22
CA VAL A 12 6.29 -15.16 -4.10
C VAL A 12 6.85 -14.53 -5.37
N GLN A 13 8.11 -14.08 -5.34
CA GLN A 13 8.82 -13.55 -6.50
C GLN A 13 9.04 -14.63 -7.58
N GLU A 14 9.52 -15.82 -7.20
CA GLU A 14 9.76 -16.93 -8.13
C GLU A 14 8.43 -17.50 -8.65
N LEU A 15 7.41 -17.54 -7.79
CA LEU A 15 6.05 -17.91 -8.17
C LEU A 15 5.52 -16.96 -9.26
N ALA A 16 5.63 -15.65 -9.06
CA ALA A 16 5.18 -14.65 -10.05
C ALA A 16 5.89 -14.77 -11.41
N ALA A 17 7.13 -15.24 -11.43
CA ALA A 17 7.87 -15.50 -12.66
C ALA A 17 7.46 -16.82 -13.35
N SER A 18 6.92 -17.77 -12.59
CA SER A 18 6.67 -19.14 -13.05
C SER A 18 5.23 -19.42 -13.45
N VAL A 19 4.25 -18.71 -12.88
CA VAL A 19 2.82 -18.95 -13.15
C VAL A 19 2.17 -17.80 -13.92
N LYS A 20 1.23 -18.14 -14.82
CA LYS A 20 0.47 -17.16 -15.60
C LYS A 20 -0.65 -16.51 -14.79
N GLU A 21 -1.25 -17.25 -13.87
CA GLU A 21 -2.33 -16.79 -13.00
C GLU A 21 -1.95 -16.99 -11.53
N PRO A 22 -2.28 -16.04 -10.65
CA PRO A 22 -1.97 -16.16 -9.24
C PRO A 22 -2.72 -17.36 -8.64
N PRO A 23 -2.07 -18.20 -7.81
CA PRO A 23 -2.75 -19.28 -7.12
C PRO A 23 -3.92 -18.76 -6.29
N SER A 24 -4.96 -19.60 -6.13
CA SER A 24 -6.22 -19.23 -5.46
C SER A 24 -6.04 -18.65 -4.05
N GLN A 25 -4.97 -19.03 -3.34
CA GLN A 25 -4.61 -18.47 -2.02
C GLN A 25 -4.28 -16.96 -2.05
N TYR A 26 -3.89 -16.42 -3.20
CA TYR A 26 -3.62 -14.99 -3.40
C TYR A 26 -4.78 -14.26 -4.08
N VAL A 27 -5.82 -14.98 -4.51
CA VAL A 27 -6.99 -14.39 -5.14
C VAL A 27 -7.91 -13.85 -4.05
N LEU A 28 -8.06 -12.53 -4.01
CA LEU A 28 -8.95 -11.85 -3.08
C LEU A 28 -10.41 -12.11 -3.46
N GLY A 29 -11.16 -12.72 -2.54
CA GLY A 29 -12.60 -12.92 -2.69
C GLY A 29 -13.33 -11.60 -2.94
N GLU A 30 -14.40 -11.62 -3.74
CA GLU A 30 -15.12 -10.41 -4.16
C GLU A 30 -15.62 -9.56 -2.98
N GLN A 31 -15.99 -10.20 -1.88
CA GLN A 31 -16.38 -9.56 -0.62
C GLN A 31 -15.22 -8.82 0.09
N ASN A 32 -13.97 -9.19 -0.19
CA ASN A 32 -12.78 -8.56 0.36
C ASN A 32 -12.11 -7.61 -0.64
N ARG A 33 -12.53 -7.59 -1.92
CA ARG A 33 -12.11 -6.55 -2.84
C ARG A 33 -12.71 -5.25 -2.34
N LEU A 34 -11.92 -4.50 -1.57
CA LEU A 34 -12.21 -3.11 -1.29
C LEU A 34 -12.52 -2.47 -2.63
N LEU A 35 -13.77 -2.01 -2.76
CA LEU A 35 -14.35 -1.42 -3.95
C LEU A 35 -13.29 -0.53 -4.58
N VAL A 36 -12.86 -0.94 -5.77
CA VAL A 36 -11.94 -0.25 -6.69
C VAL A 36 -11.52 1.10 -6.16
N VAL A 37 -10.26 1.22 -5.73
CA VAL A 37 -9.57 2.47 -5.38
C VAL A 37 -10.32 3.65 -5.97
N ASP A 38 -11.12 4.29 -5.12
CA ASP A 38 -11.83 5.48 -5.53
C ASP A 38 -10.72 6.47 -5.91
N GLN A 39 -10.66 6.89 -7.16
CA GLN A 39 -9.65 7.85 -7.62
C GLN A 39 -9.78 9.20 -6.90
N MET A 40 -10.85 9.38 -6.12
CA MET A 40 -11.13 10.50 -5.23
C MET A 40 -10.88 10.16 -3.74
N ALA A 41 -10.30 9.00 -3.40
CA ALA A 41 -9.74 8.80 -2.08
C ALA A 41 -8.69 9.91 -1.89
N GLU A 42 -8.90 10.75 -0.87
CA GLU A 42 -8.03 11.89 -0.58
C GLU A 42 -6.55 11.44 -0.68
N SER A 43 -5.66 12.27 -1.22
CA SER A 43 -4.25 11.84 -1.33
C SER A 43 -3.61 11.81 0.06
N VAL A 44 -2.78 10.79 0.33
CA VAL A 44 -2.00 10.71 1.57
C VAL A 44 -1.16 11.99 1.75
N PRO A 45 -1.25 12.71 2.88
CA PRO A 45 -0.53 13.96 3.10
C PRO A 45 0.98 13.76 3.00
N ILE A 46 1.69 14.71 2.39
CA ILE A 46 3.16 14.73 2.31
C ILE A 46 3.68 15.81 3.26
N ILE A 47 4.61 15.48 4.15
CA ILE A 47 5.22 16.38 5.12
C ILE A 47 6.68 16.63 4.77
N ASP A 48 7.07 17.89 4.67
CA ASP A 48 8.46 18.31 4.47
C ASP A 48 9.17 18.48 5.83
N LEU A 49 10.03 17.51 6.18
CA LEU A 49 10.76 17.57 7.44
C LEU A 49 11.83 18.67 7.46
N SER A 50 12.36 19.09 6.30
CA SER A 50 13.31 20.19 6.22
C SER A 50 12.65 21.53 6.60
N ARG A 51 11.31 21.62 6.49
CA ARG A 51 10.52 22.80 6.84
C ARG A 51 9.72 22.65 8.12
N LEU A 52 9.94 21.59 8.91
CA LEU A 52 9.12 21.30 10.09
C LEU A 52 9.16 22.39 11.18
N ALA A 53 10.23 23.18 11.23
CA ALA A 53 10.31 24.33 12.13
C ALA A 53 9.38 25.50 11.72
N ALA A 54 8.86 25.48 10.49
CA ALA A 54 7.86 26.43 10.02
C ALA A 54 6.47 26.01 10.51
N ALA A 55 5.70 26.97 11.00
CA ALA A 55 4.39 26.70 11.61
C ALA A 55 3.42 26.02 10.62
N ASP A 56 3.48 26.38 9.33
CA ASP A 56 2.63 25.80 8.28
C ASP A 56 2.81 24.29 8.14
N GLU A 57 4.06 23.81 8.21
CA GLU A 57 4.36 22.40 8.02
C GLU A 57 4.11 21.59 9.30
N ALA A 58 4.36 22.19 10.47
CA ALA A 58 4.01 21.60 11.76
C ALA A 58 2.49 21.42 11.91
N ASP A 59 1.69 22.39 11.49
CA ASP A 59 0.23 22.30 11.52
C ASP A 59 -0.30 21.26 10.53
N LYS A 60 0.32 21.16 9.36
CA LYS A 60 0.01 20.12 8.37
C LYS A 60 0.30 18.71 8.90
N LEU A 61 1.42 18.51 9.60
CA LEU A 61 1.74 17.25 10.27
C LEU A 61 0.67 16.90 11.32
N ARG A 62 0.26 17.87 12.15
CA ARG A 62 -0.79 17.67 13.15
C ARG A 62 -2.13 17.30 12.50
N ALA A 63 -2.50 17.98 11.43
CA ALA A 63 -3.72 17.69 10.68
C ALA A 63 -3.68 16.27 10.08
N ALA A 64 -2.57 15.88 9.46
CA ALA A 64 -2.41 14.54 8.89
C ALA A 64 -2.50 13.43 9.95
N LEU A 65 -1.92 13.64 11.14
CA LEU A 65 -2.04 12.70 12.25
C LEU A 65 -3.48 12.56 12.76
N GLN A 66 -4.28 13.62 12.69
CA GLN A 66 -5.66 13.61 13.19
C GLN A 66 -6.67 13.04 12.19
N SER A 67 -6.48 13.28 10.88
CA SER A 67 -7.39 12.79 9.85
C SER A 67 -6.98 11.41 9.31
N TRP A 68 -5.74 11.31 8.84
CA TRP A 68 -5.24 10.11 8.16
C TRP A 68 -4.64 9.08 9.11
N GLY A 69 -3.95 9.53 10.15
CA GLY A 69 -3.11 8.67 10.99
C GLY A 69 -1.86 8.14 10.28
N LEU A 70 -1.64 8.51 9.01
CA LEU A 70 -0.45 8.22 8.21
C LEU A 70 -0.12 9.40 7.28
N PHE A 71 1.15 9.53 6.91
CA PHE A 71 1.65 10.57 6.02
C PHE A 71 2.94 10.13 5.34
N GLN A 72 3.26 10.74 4.20
CA GLN A 72 4.52 10.62 3.49
C GLN A 72 5.49 11.70 3.96
N VAL A 73 6.79 11.43 3.83
CA VAL A 73 7.85 12.35 4.25
C VAL A 73 8.75 12.68 3.08
N ILE A 74 9.11 13.95 2.94
CA ILE A 74 10.22 14.42 2.11
C ILE A 74 11.22 15.19 2.98
N ALA A 75 12.50 15.08 2.65
CA ALA A 75 13.57 15.86 3.25
C ALA A 75 14.67 16.00 2.20
N PHE A 76 14.95 17.22 1.77
CA PHE A 76 16.04 17.57 0.84
C PHE A 76 17.10 18.38 1.57
#